data_AF-A0A6J6JKG9-F1
#
_entry.id   AF-A0A6J6JKG9-F1
#
_cell.length_a   1.000
_cell.length_b   1.000
_cell.length_c   1.000
_cell.angle_alpha   90.00
_cell.angle_beta   90.00
_cell.angle_gamma   90.00
#
_symmetry.space_group_name_H-M   'P 1'
#
loop_
_entity.id
_entity.type
_entity.pdbx_description
1 polymer ?
#
loop_
_entity_poly.entity_id
_entity_poly.type
_entity_poly.pdbx_seq_one_letter_code
_entity_poly.pdbx_strand_id
1 'polypeptide(L)'
;MLNNHDVIRHASRFGGDYGRATASDGIGSGQPQPDPILGLQIAKGATLFMLGLPGASYLYQGEELGLPEHTTLEDKYRQDPTFARTNGARVGRDGCRIPLPWEPEGDSSGFSESGKSWLPQPASYKELARSIQEKNPESTLSFYKTALDLRKQLGLGEGSFSWIAGHQGPETLGYENSGVKVIYNFGAQPVDLSTFEILLSSQPLSGKQLATNQCAWIKP
;
A
#
# COMPACT_ATOMS: atom_id res chain seq x y z
N MET A 1 6.00 1.97 -8.94
CA MET A 1 5.27 0.74 -8.55
C MET A 1 5.77 0.34 -7.17
N LEU A 2 4.89 0.01 -6.23
CA LEU A 2 5.30 -0.42 -4.88
C LEU A 2 5.34 -1.94 -4.70
N ASN A 3 4.51 -2.66 -5.44
CA ASN A 3 4.42 -4.12 -5.44
C ASN A 3 3.84 -4.64 -6.76
N ASN A 4 3.85 -5.96 -6.92
CA ASN A 4 3.31 -6.69 -8.06
C ASN A 4 3.04 -8.15 -7.64
N HIS A 5 2.77 -9.02 -8.62
CA HIS A 5 2.51 -10.44 -8.42
C HIS A 5 3.73 -11.29 -8.02
N ASP A 6 4.91 -10.68 -7.86
CA ASP A 6 6.17 -11.35 -7.52
C ASP A 6 6.79 -10.92 -6.19
N VAL A 7 6.23 -9.90 -5.54
CA VAL A 7 6.74 -9.38 -4.28
C VAL A 7 5.63 -9.27 -3.25
N ILE A 8 5.99 -9.44 -1.98
CA ILE A 8 5.09 -9.24 -0.84
C ILE A 8 4.33 -7.91 -0.99
N ARG A 9 3.03 -7.94 -0.72
CA ARG A 9 2.18 -6.74 -0.73
C ARG A 9 2.81 -5.68 0.17
N HIS A 10 2.96 -4.46 -0.35
CA HIS A 10 3.70 -3.40 0.34
C HIS A 10 3.07 -3.03 1.70
N ALA A 11 1.75 -3.18 1.88
CA ALA A 11 1.05 -3.05 3.16
C ALA A 11 1.51 -4.06 4.23
N SER A 12 2.08 -5.20 3.84
CA SER A 12 2.75 -6.13 4.75
C SER A 12 4.27 -5.94 4.77
N ARG A 13 4.89 -5.68 3.61
CA ARG A 13 6.35 -5.50 3.51
C ARG A 13 6.85 -4.37 4.41
N PHE A 14 6.10 -3.29 4.53
CA PHE A 14 6.45 -2.16 5.39
C PHE A 14 6.07 -2.35 6.86
N GLY A 15 5.38 -3.43 7.21
CA GLY A 15 4.94 -3.73 8.58
C GLY A 15 6.00 -4.37 9.48
N GLY A 16 7.29 -4.42 9.10
CA GLY A 16 8.36 -4.81 10.04
C GLY A 16 9.01 -6.17 9.86
N ASP A 17 9.28 -6.60 8.62
CA ASP A 17 10.20 -7.73 8.37
C ASP A 17 11.34 -7.31 7.41
N TYR A 18 12.24 -6.47 7.93
CA TYR A 18 13.35 -5.85 7.19
C TYR A 18 14.58 -6.77 7.02
N GLY A 19 14.50 -8.05 7.42
CA GLY A 19 15.64 -8.98 7.47
C GLY A 19 15.72 -9.99 6.31
N ARG A 20 14.85 -9.89 5.30
CA ARG A 20 14.75 -10.92 4.26
C ARG A 20 15.70 -10.70 3.10
N ALA A 21 16.30 -11.80 2.64
CA ALA A 21 17.17 -11.81 1.47
C ALA A 21 16.44 -11.32 0.20
N THR A 22 15.16 -11.70 0.01
CA THR A 22 14.34 -11.21 -1.09
C THR A 22 12.86 -11.05 -0.73
N ALA A 23 12.19 -10.03 -1.28
CA ALA A 23 10.74 -9.85 -1.13
C ALA A 23 9.91 -10.93 -1.86
N SER A 24 10.54 -11.78 -2.67
CA SER A 24 9.90 -12.88 -3.41
C SER A 24 9.79 -14.19 -2.63
N ASP A 25 10.40 -14.28 -1.44
CA ASP A 25 10.38 -15.51 -0.63
C ASP A 25 9.05 -15.73 0.10
N GLY A 26 8.23 -14.67 0.21
CA GLY A 26 6.92 -14.66 0.86
C GLY A 26 7.00 -14.91 2.37
N ILE A 27 5.99 -14.50 3.13
CA ILE A 27 5.96 -14.65 4.60
C ILE A 27 5.24 -15.93 4.95
N GLY A 28 5.92 -16.84 5.66
CA GLY A 28 5.32 -18.06 6.21
C GLY A 28 4.76 -17.83 7.61
N SER A 29 3.88 -18.73 8.07
CA SER A 29 3.24 -18.66 9.39
C SER A 29 4.22 -18.76 10.56
N GLY A 30 5.35 -19.44 10.37
CA GLY A 30 6.41 -19.58 11.39
C GLY A 30 7.42 -18.41 11.44
N GLN A 31 7.25 -17.38 10.61
CA GLN A 31 8.12 -16.20 10.59
C GLN A 31 7.51 -15.06 11.42
N PRO A 32 8.29 -14.04 11.82
CA PRO A 32 7.73 -12.80 12.36
C PRO A 32 6.65 -12.23 11.45
N GLN A 33 5.46 -11.98 12.01
CA GLN A 33 4.33 -11.48 11.26
C GLN A 33 4.39 -9.95 11.19
N PRO A 34 4.11 -9.33 10.04
CA PRO A 34 4.09 -7.87 9.93
C PRO A 34 3.00 -7.24 10.79
N ASP A 35 3.29 -6.07 11.32
CA ASP A 35 2.31 -5.17 11.92
C ASP A 35 1.39 -4.62 10.80
N PRO A 36 0.09 -4.99 10.80
CA PRO A 36 -0.83 -4.58 9.74
C PRO A 36 -1.18 -3.08 9.80
N ILE A 37 -1.15 -2.47 11.00
CA ILE A 37 -1.50 -1.06 11.18
C ILE A 37 -0.34 -0.19 10.68
N LEU A 38 0.87 -0.47 11.16
CA LEU A 38 2.08 0.24 10.73
C LEU A 38 2.33 0.06 9.23
N GLY A 39 2.18 -1.18 8.74
CA GLY A 39 2.41 -1.51 7.34
C GLY A 39 1.44 -0.77 6.40
N LEU A 40 0.15 -0.71 6.74
CA LEU A 40 -0.83 0.06 5.98
C LEU A 40 -0.57 1.57 6.05
N GLN A 41 -0.15 2.09 7.20
CA GLN A 41 0.20 3.51 7.35
C GLN A 41 1.34 3.90 6.41
N ILE A 42 2.46 3.18 6.45
CA ILE A 42 3.60 3.44 5.56
C ILE A 42 3.21 3.23 4.09
N ALA A 43 2.42 2.19 3.79
CA ALA A 43 1.93 1.91 2.45
C ALA A 43 1.13 3.06 1.83
N LYS A 44 0.16 3.62 2.56
CA LYS A 44 -0.62 4.78 2.09
C LYS A 44 0.26 6.01 1.90
N GLY A 45 1.20 6.25 2.81
CA GLY A 45 2.19 7.32 2.66
C GLY A 45 3.02 7.15 1.39
N ALA A 46 3.57 5.95 1.17
CA ALA A 46 4.44 5.65 0.04
C ALA A 46 3.68 5.75 -1.29
N THR A 47 2.41 5.35 -1.28
CA THR A 47 1.51 5.47 -2.42
C THR A 47 1.27 6.93 -2.77
N LEU A 48 0.90 7.77 -1.79
CA LEU A 48 0.67 9.19 -2.05
C LEU A 48 1.95 9.88 -2.54
N PHE A 49 3.09 9.51 -1.97
CA PHE A 49 4.38 10.01 -2.43
C PHE A 49 4.72 9.55 -3.85
N MET A 50 4.44 8.30 -4.22
CA MET A 50 4.65 7.81 -5.59
C MET A 50 3.70 8.47 -6.57
N LEU A 51 2.42 8.62 -6.22
CA LEU A 51 1.38 9.20 -7.06
C LEU A 51 1.53 10.71 -7.26
N GLY A 52 2.47 11.38 -6.59
CA GLY A 52 2.81 12.77 -6.89
C GLY A 52 3.90 12.93 -7.95
N LEU A 53 4.66 11.86 -8.28
CA LEU A 53 5.80 11.93 -9.21
C LEU A 53 5.33 12.06 -10.66
N PRO A 54 6.09 12.70 -11.57
CA PRO A 54 5.79 12.64 -12.99
C PRO A 54 6.00 11.23 -13.56
N GLY A 55 5.29 10.93 -14.65
CA GLY A 55 5.37 9.65 -15.36
C GLY A 55 4.30 8.63 -15.00
N ALA A 56 4.47 7.41 -15.52
CA ALA A 56 3.52 6.32 -15.30
C ALA A 56 3.61 5.77 -13.87
N SER A 57 2.45 5.50 -13.27
CA SER A 57 2.33 4.77 -12.00
C SER A 57 1.59 3.47 -12.25
N TYR A 58 2.04 2.40 -11.59
CA TYR A 58 1.43 1.08 -11.65
C TYR A 58 0.99 0.71 -10.24
N LEU A 59 -0.28 0.37 -10.11
CA LEU A 59 -0.91 -0.12 -8.88
C LEU A 59 -1.25 -1.60 -9.07
N TYR A 60 -0.94 -2.42 -8.06
CA TYR A 60 -1.22 -3.86 -8.14
C TYR A 60 -2.57 -4.19 -7.51
N GLN A 61 -3.35 -5.08 -8.12
CA GLN A 61 -4.71 -5.37 -7.68
C GLN A 61 -4.84 -5.65 -6.16
N GLY A 62 -5.72 -4.92 -5.49
CA GLY A 62 -5.95 -4.99 -4.05
C GLY A 62 -5.03 -4.10 -3.20
N GLU A 63 -4.02 -3.45 -3.78
CA GLU A 63 -3.28 -2.36 -3.13
C GLU A 63 -4.23 -1.22 -2.73
N GLU A 64 -5.20 -0.91 -3.58
CA GLU A 64 -6.24 0.10 -3.35
C GLU A 64 -7.21 -0.26 -2.23
N LEU A 65 -7.31 -1.55 -1.89
CA LEU A 65 -8.08 -2.03 -0.75
C LEU A 65 -7.20 -2.14 0.52
N GLY A 66 -5.90 -1.85 0.42
CA GLY A 66 -4.96 -2.03 1.52
C GLY A 66 -4.75 -3.49 1.90
N LEU A 67 -4.89 -4.43 0.95
CA LEU A 67 -4.76 -5.85 1.25
C LEU A 67 -3.35 -6.18 1.79
N PRO A 68 -3.24 -6.85 2.95
CA PRO A 68 -1.99 -7.44 3.41
C PRO A 68 -1.69 -8.74 2.65
N GLU A 69 -0.45 -9.19 2.73
CA GLU A 69 -0.01 -10.51 2.28
C GLU A 69 -0.76 -11.61 3.04
N HIS A 70 -1.16 -12.70 2.37
CA HIS A 70 -1.64 -13.89 3.08
C HIS A 70 -0.45 -14.72 3.60
N THR A 71 -0.03 -14.41 4.83
CA THR A 71 1.18 -14.97 5.46
C THR A 71 0.99 -16.37 6.05
N THR A 72 -0.26 -16.75 6.31
CA THR A 72 -0.64 -18.01 6.97
C THR A 72 -1.23 -19.05 6.02
N LEU A 73 -1.09 -18.87 4.71
CA LEU A 73 -1.57 -19.81 3.70
C LEU A 73 -0.93 -21.20 3.92
N GLU A 74 -1.75 -22.22 4.17
CA GLU A 74 -1.29 -23.58 4.42
C GLU A 74 -0.53 -24.15 3.21
N ASP A 75 0.52 -24.93 3.50
CA ASP A 75 1.42 -25.52 2.52
C ASP A 75 0.70 -26.33 1.42
N LYS A 76 -0.35 -27.07 1.79
CA LYS A 76 -1.16 -27.88 0.86
C LYS A 76 -1.86 -27.06 -0.24
N TYR A 77 -2.03 -25.76 -0.03
CA TYR A 77 -2.66 -24.87 -1.00
C TYR A 77 -1.65 -24.13 -1.89
N ARG A 78 -0.36 -24.19 -1.58
CA ARG A 78 0.69 -23.47 -2.34
C ARG A 78 0.73 -23.96 -3.79
N GLN A 79 0.76 -22.99 -4.71
CA GLN A 79 0.77 -23.21 -6.17
C GLN A 79 2.06 -22.70 -6.81
N ASP A 80 2.79 -21.78 -6.17
CA ASP A 80 4.07 -21.28 -6.67
C ASP A 80 5.10 -22.42 -6.76
N PRO A 81 5.67 -22.70 -7.95
CA PRO A 81 6.71 -23.72 -8.10
C PRO A 81 7.90 -23.53 -7.17
N THR A 82 8.16 -22.31 -6.68
CA THR A 82 9.19 -22.00 -5.69
C THR A 82 9.04 -22.85 -4.42
N PHE A 83 7.80 -23.02 -3.93
CA PHE A 83 7.52 -23.81 -2.74
C PHE A 83 7.92 -25.28 -2.94
N ALA A 84 7.43 -25.90 -4.02
CA ALA A 84 7.74 -27.29 -4.35
C ALA A 84 9.24 -27.51 -4.64
N ARG A 85 9.87 -26.62 -5.41
CA ARG A 85 11.30 -26.73 -5.79
C ARG A 85 12.27 -26.56 -4.63
N THR A 86 11.82 -25.91 -3.55
CA THR A 86 12.64 -25.67 -2.36
C THR A 86 12.24 -26.56 -1.19
N ASN A 87 11.35 -27.54 -1.42
CA ASN A 87 10.81 -28.42 -0.39
C ASN A 87 10.28 -27.63 0.83
N GLY A 88 9.58 -26.53 0.56
CA GLY A 88 8.98 -25.67 1.59
C GLY A 88 9.92 -24.68 2.27
N ALA A 89 11.23 -24.65 1.94
CA ALA A 89 12.15 -23.68 2.53
C ALA A 89 11.80 -22.22 2.16
N ARG A 90 11.13 -22.00 1.02
CA ARG A 90 10.62 -20.70 0.57
C ARG A 90 9.13 -20.82 0.30
N VAL A 91 8.30 -19.99 0.94
CA VAL A 91 6.84 -20.06 0.76
C VAL A 91 6.35 -19.46 -0.56
N GLY A 92 7.21 -18.68 -1.24
CA GLY A 92 6.97 -18.16 -2.58
C GLY A 92 5.95 -17.02 -2.60
N ARG A 93 5.37 -16.77 -3.77
CA ARG A 93 4.64 -15.55 -4.10
C ARG A 93 3.12 -15.65 -3.95
N ASP A 94 2.60 -16.81 -3.56
CA ASP A 94 1.15 -17.03 -3.50
C ASP A 94 0.40 -16.09 -2.55
N GLY A 95 1.06 -15.59 -1.50
CA GLY A 95 0.44 -14.68 -0.52
C GLY A 95 -0.02 -13.34 -1.12
N CYS A 96 0.60 -12.89 -2.23
CA CYS A 96 0.19 -11.69 -2.96
C CYS A 96 -0.77 -12.00 -4.12
N ARG A 97 -1.05 -13.28 -4.38
CA ARG A 97 -1.87 -13.76 -5.52
C ARG A 97 -3.26 -14.24 -5.10
N ILE A 98 -3.60 -14.11 -3.82
CA ILE A 98 -4.94 -14.39 -3.32
C ILE A 98 -5.98 -13.63 -4.17
N PRO A 99 -7.06 -14.29 -4.62
CA PRO A 99 -8.13 -13.65 -5.34
C PRO A 99 -8.73 -12.46 -4.58
N LEU A 100 -9.21 -11.45 -5.32
CA LEU A 100 -9.68 -10.21 -4.69
C LEU A 100 -10.97 -10.45 -3.88
N PRO A 101 -11.09 -9.86 -2.68
CA PRO A 101 -12.32 -9.91 -1.90
C PRO A 101 -13.30 -8.86 -2.41
N TRP A 102 -14.24 -9.28 -3.25
CA TRP A 102 -15.33 -8.42 -3.74
C TRP A 102 -16.41 -8.25 -2.67
N GLU A 103 -16.77 -9.37 -2.03
CA GLU A 103 -17.78 -9.47 -0.98
C GLU A 103 -17.18 -9.99 0.33
N PRO A 104 -17.72 -9.61 1.50
CA PRO A 104 -17.14 -9.99 2.79
C PRO A 104 -17.37 -11.45 3.17
N GLU A 105 -18.38 -12.09 2.58
CA GLU A 105 -18.76 -13.48 2.88
C GLU A 105 -18.53 -14.41 1.68
N GLY A 106 -18.53 -15.71 1.97
CA GLY A 106 -18.36 -16.78 1.00
C GLY A 106 -16.89 -17.18 0.81
N ASP A 107 -16.67 -18.45 0.47
CA ASP A 107 -15.34 -19.08 0.46
C ASP A 107 -14.35 -18.42 -0.53
N SER A 108 -14.86 -17.78 -1.58
CA SER A 108 -14.07 -17.01 -2.56
C SER A 108 -14.23 -15.49 -2.43
N SER A 109 -14.95 -15.01 -1.42
CA SER A 109 -15.24 -13.58 -1.20
C SER A 109 -15.82 -12.89 -2.45
N GLY A 110 -16.77 -13.55 -3.12
CA GLY A 110 -17.40 -13.05 -4.34
C GLY A 110 -16.53 -13.10 -5.60
N PHE A 111 -15.35 -13.72 -5.56
CA PHE A 111 -14.48 -13.84 -6.74
C PHE A 111 -15.00 -14.83 -7.79
N SER A 112 -15.77 -15.84 -7.38
CA SER A 112 -16.24 -16.92 -8.24
C SER A 112 -17.69 -17.25 -7.94
N GLU A 113 -18.51 -17.38 -8.99
CA GLU A 113 -19.92 -17.78 -8.88
C GLU A 113 -20.09 -19.16 -8.24
N SER A 114 -19.12 -20.06 -8.44
CA SER A 114 -19.11 -21.40 -7.86
C SER A 114 -18.75 -21.42 -6.36
N GLY A 115 -18.37 -20.28 -5.79
CA GLY A 115 -17.82 -20.17 -4.44
C GLY A 115 -16.37 -20.63 -4.30
N LYS A 116 -15.79 -21.32 -5.29
CA LYS A 116 -14.41 -21.84 -5.23
C LYS A 116 -13.37 -20.87 -5.79
N SER A 117 -12.22 -20.81 -5.14
CA SER A 117 -11.01 -20.12 -5.63
C SER A 117 -9.80 -21.06 -5.65
N TRP A 118 -8.82 -20.73 -6.50
CA TRP A 118 -7.59 -21.52 -6.64
C TRP A 118 -6.62 -21.34 -5.44
N LEU A 119 -6.77 -20.23 -4.70
CA LEU A 119 -6.17 -20.01 -3.38
C LEU A 119 -7.27 -19.60 -2.38
N PRO A 120 -7.23 -20.09 -1.14
CA PRO A 120 -8.20 -19.74 -0.11
C PRO A 120 -8.03 -18.28 0.36
N GLN A 121 -9.14 -17.69 0.78
CA GLN A 121 -9.18 -16.34 1.35
C GLN A 121 -8.71 -16.35 2.82
N PRO A 122 -7.86 -15.39 3.26
CA PRO A 122 -7.60 -15.19 4.67
C PRO A 122 -8.79 -14.48 5.35
N ALA A 123 -9.02 -14.78 6.63
CA ALA A 123 -10.11 -14.16 7.40
C ALA A 123 -10.01 -12.62 7.44
N SER A 124 -8.80 -12.07 7.41
CA SER A 124 -8.55 -10.61 7.42
C SER A 124 -9.10 -9.87 6.21
N TYR A 125 -9.34 -10.55 5.08
CA TYR A 125 -9.85 -9.90 3.86
C TYR A 125 -11.34 -9.56 3.95
N LYS A 126 -12.08 -10.19 4.86
CA LYS A 126 -13.51 -9.95 5.06
C LYS A 126 -13.82 -8.47 5.28
N GLU A 127 -13.10 -7.81 6.18
CA GLU A 127 -13.28 -6.38 6.50
C GLU A 127 -12.75 -5.45 5.40
N LEU A 128 -11.86 -5.97 4.54
CA LEU A 128 -11.23 -5.23 3.46
C LEU A 128 -11.95 -5.39 2.12
N ALA A 129 -13.04 -6.17 2.09
CA ALA A 129 -13.80 -6.43 0.88
C ALA A 129 -14.24 -5.13 0.19
N ARG A 130 -14.22 -5.13 -1.15
CA ARG A 130 -14.54 -3.94 -1.93
C ARG A 130 -15.94 -3.39 -1.62
N SER A 131 -16.95 -4.27 -1.47
CA SER A 131 -18.32 -3.85 -1.19
C SER A 131 -18.50 -3.18 0.18
N ILE A 132 -17.60 -3.45 1.14
CA ILE A 132 -17.50 -2.73 2.42
C ILE A 132 -16.85 -1.36 2.19
N GLN A 133 -15.66 -1.34 1.58
CA GLN A 133 -14.88 -0.11 1.43
C GLN A 133 -15.55 0.93 0.53
N GLU A 134 -16.29 0.49 -0.49
CA GLU A 134 -17.00 1.37 -1.41
C GLU A 134 -18.09 2.23 -0.71
N LYS A 135 -18.61 1.76 0.42
CA LYS A 135 -19.62 2.48 1.22
C LYS A 135 -19.00 3.40 2.27
N ASN A 136 -17.68 3.34 2.46
CA ASN A 136 -16.97 4.12 3.46
C ASN A 136 -16.10 5.21 2.80
N PRO A 137 -16.41 6.51 2.98
CA PRO A 137 -15.62 7.60 2.40
C PRO A 137 -14.20 7.71 3.01
N GLU A 138 -13.96 7.12 4.18
CA GLU A 138 -12.67 7.09 4.85
C GLU A 138 -11.84 5.84 4.53
N SER A 139 -12.35 4.95 3.66
CA SER A 139 -11.66 3.72 3.29
C SER A 139 -10.38 3.96 2.50
N THR A 140 -9.52 2.93 2.46
CA THR A 140 -8.33 2.94 1.59
C THR A 140 -8.76 3.10 0.13
N LEU A 141 -9.84 2.43 -0.31
CA LEU A 141 -10.37 2.57 -1.66
C LEU A 141 -10.72 4.02 -2.01
N SER A 142 -11.44 4.70 -1.11
CA SER A 142 -11.82 6.12 -1.29
C SER A 142 -10.60 7.02 -1.34
N PHE A 143 -9.59 6.78 -0.49
CA PHE A 143 -8.30 7.47 -0.55
C PHE A 143 -7.59 7.32 -1.91
N TYR A 144 -7.52 6.09 -2.45
CA TYR A 144 -6.90 5.86 -3.77
C TYR A 144 -7.64 6.54 -4.90
N LYS A 145 -8.98 6.47 -4.91
CA LYS A 145 -9.81 7.16 -5.92
C LYS A 145 -9.54 8.67 -5.89
N THR A 146 -9.61 9.28 -4.71
CA THR A 146 -9.33 10.72 -4.52
C THR A 146 -7.92 11.10 -4.97
N ALA A 147 -6.89 10.31 -4.61
CA ALA A 147 -5.51 10.57 -5.03
C ALA A 147 -5.33 10.52 -6.55
N LEU A 148 -5.93 9.53 -7.22
CA LEU A 148 -5.85 9.37 -8.68
C LEU A 148 -6.63 10.46 -9.43
N ASP A 149 -7.82 10.82 -8.93
CA ASP A 149 -8.63 11.90 -9.50
C ASP A 149 -7.89 13.24 -9.38
N LEU A 150 -7.31 13.53 -8.21
CA LEU A 150 -6.54 14.74 -7.99
C LEU A 150 -5.24 14.75 -8.81
N ARG A 151 -4.54 13.61 -8.91
CA ARG A 151 -3.36 13.44 -9.79
C ARG A 151 -3.67 13.85 -11.23
N LYS A 152 -4.83 13.38 -11.74
CA LYS A 152 -5.30 13.69 -13.09
C LYS A 152 -5.65 15.16 -13.25
N GLN A 153 -6.41 15.73 -12.31
CA GLN A 153 -6.82 17.14 -12.34
C GLN A 153 -5.64 18.10 -12.31
N LEU A 154 -4.60 17.77 -11.54
CA LEU A 154 -3.39 18.59 -11.40
C LEU A 154 -2.33 18.32 -12.48
N GLY A 155 -2.60 17.40 -13.43
CA GLY A 155 -1.67 17.10 -14.52
C GLY A 155 -0.34 16.47 -14.07
N LEU A 156 -0.29 15.89 -12.86
CA LEU A 156 0.99 15.46 -12.26
C LEU A 156 1.70 14.38 -13.06
N GLY A 157 0.96 13.57 -13.84
CA GLY A 157 1.55 12.53 -14.69
C GLY A 157 2.42 13.06 -15.83
N GLU A 158 2.11 14.25 -16.34
CA GLU A 158 2.82 14.91 -17.46
C GLU A 158 3.73 16.05 -16.98
N GLY A 159 3.79 16.24 -15.66
CA GLY A 159 4.49 17.35 -15.05
C GLY A 159 6.01 17.19 -15.00
N SER A 160 6.62 18.01 -14.16
CA SER A 160 8.06 18.06 -13.96
C SER A 160 8.45 17.64 -12.54
N PHE A 161 9.74 17.48 -12.30
CA PHE A 161 10.26 17.15 -10.99
C PHE A 161 11.31 18.17 -10.57
N SER A 162 11.20 18.68 -9.35
CA SER A 162 12.26 19.44 -8.69
C SER A 162 12.30 19.13 -7.20
N TRP A 163 13.49 19.11 -6.60
CA TRP A 163 13.62 18.91 -5.17
C TRP A 163 13.16 20.14 -4.38
N ILE A 164 12.53 19.92 -3.22
CA ILE A 164 12.20 21.01 -2.28
C ILE A 164 13.36 21.18 -1.29
N ALA A 165 13.93 22.38 -1.21
CA ALA A 165 14.98 22.69 -0.24
C ALA A 165 14.51 22.45 1.20
N GLY A 166 15.37 21.86 2.04
CA GLY A 166 15.04 21.54 3.44
C GLY A 166 14.32 20.21 3.66
N HIS A 167 13.85 19.55 2.60
CA HIS A 167 13.17 18.25 2.67
C HIS A 167 13.91 17.18 1.85
N GLN A 168 15.21 17.05 2.04
CA GLN A 168 16.09 16.09 1.34
C GLN A 168 16.98 15.34 2.33
N GLY A 169 16.48 15.14 3.54
CA GLY A 169 17.25 14.63 4.68
C GLY A 169 16.86 13.20 5.06
N PRO A 170 17.50 12.64 6.10
CA PRO A 170 17.19 11.30 6.60
C PRO A 170 15.78 11.20 7.19
N GLU A 171 15.19 12.31 7.65
CA GLU A 171 13.88 12.34 8.31
C GLU A 171 12.75 12.83 7.41
N THR A 172 13.04 13.52 6.30
CA THR A 172 12.00 14.01 5.38
C THR A 172 12.50 13.97 3.94
N LEU A 173 11.59 13.63 3.03
CA LEU A 173 11.83 13.69 1.60
C LEU A 173 10.68 14.46 0.94
N GLY A 174 11.00 15.42 0.08
CA GLY A 174 10.01 16.20 -0.61
C GLY A 174 10.47 16.76 -1.94
N TYR A 175 9.52 16.83 -2.86
CA TYR A 175 9.71 17.32 -4.22
C TYR A 175 8.48 18.12 -4.67
N GLU A 176 8.67 18.94 -5.69
CA GLU A 176 7.60 19.66 -6.36
C GLU A 176 7.34 19.08 -7.75
N ASN A 177 6.07 19.00 -8.12
CA ASN A 177 5.61 18.65 -9.46
C ASN A 177 4.42 19.53 -9.82
N SER A 178 4.55 20.31 -10.91
CA SER A 178 3.47 21.16 -11.43
C SER A 178 2.86 22.10 -10.36
N GLY A 179 3.72 22.69 -9.52
CA GLY A 179 3.31 23.59 -8.43
C GLY A 179 2.74 22.88 -7.20
N VAL A 180 2.70 21.54 -7.18
CA VAL A 180 2.32 20.75 -6.00
C VAL A 180 3.55 20.27 -5.29
N LYS A 181 3.66 20.59 -4.01
CA LYS A 181 4.71 20.08 -3.13
C LYS A 181 4.25 18.77 -2.50
N VAL A 182 5.09 17.75 -2.57
CA VAL A 182 4.86 16.43 -1.99
C VAL A 182 5.90 16.22 -0.91
N ILE A 183 5.48 15.99 0.32
CA ILE A 183 6.39 15.80 1.46
C ILE A 183 6.01 14.50 2.16
N TYR A 184 6.99 13.63 2.39
CA TYR A 184 6.90 12.46 3.24
C TYR A 184 7.73 12.67 4.51
N ASN A 185 7.14 12.40 5.67
CA ASN A 185 7.83 12.42 6.96
C ASN A 185 8.23 11.00 7.40
N PHE A 186 9.54 10.75 7.47
CA PHE A 186 10.14 9.52 8.01
C PHE A 186 10.59 9.68 9.47
N GLY A 187 10.72 10.92 9.95
CA GLY A 187 11.23 11.26 11.27
C GLY A 187 10.18 11.20 12.38
N ALA A 188 10.65 11.24 13.62
CA ALA A 188 9.79 11.21 14.81
C ALA A 188 9.08 12.55 15.08
N GLN A 189 9.66 13.66 14.61
CA GLN A 189 9.09 14.99 14.78
C GLN A 189 8.09 15.31 13.66
N PRO A 190 6.91 15.84 13.98
CA PRO A 190 5.96 16.28 12.96
C PRO A 190 6.53 17.42 12.10
N VAL A 191 6.24 17.39 10.79
CA VAL A 191 6.55 18.51 9.89
C VAL A 191 5.41 19.53 9.95
N ASP A 192 5.73 20.79 10.18
CA ASP A 192 4.75 21.88 10.19
C ASP A 192 4.30 22.22 8.76
N LEU A 193 2.98 22.16 8.53
CA LEU A 193 2.32 22.52 7.28
C LEU A 193 1.48 23.80 7.43
N SER A 194 1.67 24.57 8.51
CA SER A 194 0.83 25.71 8.89
C SER A 194 0.65 26.76 7.78
N THR A 195 1.73 27.00 7.03
CA THR A 195 1.83 27.99 5.95
C THR A 195 1.32 27.51 4.61
N PHE A 196 0.88 26.25 4.49
CA PHE A 196 0.44 25.66 3.23
C PHE A 196 -1.06 25.37 3.22
N GLU A 197 -1.62 25.32 2.00
CA GLU A 197 -2.89 24.65 1.71
C GLU A 197 -2.63 23.14 1.59
N ILE A 198 -3.45 22.33 2.27
CA ILE A 198 -3.34 20.88 2.24
C ILE A 198 -4.33 20.35 1.22
N LEU A 199 -3.83 19.76 0.14
CA LEU A 199 -4.68 19.20 -0.92
C LEU A 199 -5.12 17.78 -0.60
N LEU A 200 -4.19 16.96 -0.09
CA LEU A 200 -4.43 15.57 0.28
C LEU A 200 -3.38 15.08 1.26
N SER A 201 -3.76 14.21 2.20
CA SER A 201 -2.85 13.51 3.10
C SER A 201 -3.12 12.01 3.10
N SER A 202 -2.08 11.19 3.35
CA SER A 202 -2.22 9.73 3.36
C SER A 202 -3.02 9.19 4.55
N GLN A 203 -3.13 9.99 5.61
CA GLN A 203 -3.93 9.73 6.81
C GLN A 203 -4.53 11.05 7.34
N PRO A 204 -5.55 11.00 8.20
CA PRO A 204 -6.03 12.18 8.90
C PRO A 204 -4.90 12.91 9.62
N LEU A 205 -4.92 14.24 9.55
CA LEU A 205 -3.93 15.11 10.19
C LEU A 205 -4.45 15.58 11.54
N SER A 206 -3.53 15.74 12.50
CA SER A 206 -3.81 16.45 13.75
C SER A 206 -3.46 17.93 13.55
N GLY A 207 -4.46 18.74 13.19
CA GLY A 207 -4.26 20.12 12.79
C GLY A 207 -3.49 20.24 11.46
N LYS A 208 -2.46 21.09 11.42
CA LYS A 208 -1.59 21.27 10.24
C LYS A 208 -0.21 20.65 10.43
N GLN A 209 -0.15 19.46 11.02
CA GLN A 209 1.10 18.73 11.25
C GLN A 209 1.11 17.40 10.51
N LEU A 210 2.22 17.12 9.83
CA LEU A 210 2.47 15.84 9.16
C LEU A 210 3.25 14.92 10.08
N ALA A 211 2.58 13.93 10.65
CA ALA A 211 3.18 12.97 11.58
C ALA A 211 4.10 11.96 10.86
N THR A 212 4.81 11.14 11.63
CA THR A 212 5.66 10.06 11.11
C THR A 212 4.89 9.12 10.19
N ASN A 213 5.53 8.65 9.13
CA ASN A 213 4.97 7.76 8.09
C ASN A 213 3.78 8.35 7.31
N GLN A 214 3.60 9.67 7.37
CA GLN A 214 2.59 10.37 6.58
C GLN A 214 3.23 11.09 5.40
N CYS A 215 2.46 11.18 4.32
CA CYS A 215 2.72 11.99 3.15
C CYS A 215 1.59 13.01 2.98
N ALA A 216 1.91 14.19 2.46
CA ALA A 216 0.93 15.19 2.04
C ALA A 216 1.29 15.83 0.72
N TRP A 217 0.26 16.19 -0.04
CA TRP A 217 0.33 17.11 -1.18
C TRP A 217 -0.16 18.47 -0.73
N ILE A 218 0.65 19.50 -0.96
CA ILE A 218 0.41 20.84 -0.45
C ILE A 218 0.71 21.90 -1.52
N LYS A 219 0.10 23.08 -1.37
CA LYS A 219 0.37 24.28 -2.17
C LYS A 219 0.77 25.46 -1.28
N PRO A 220 1.62 26.38 -1.78
CA PRO A 220 1.89 27.66 -1.13
C PRO A 220 0.64 28.48 -0.87
#